data_AF-A0A370NAT7-F1
#
_entry.id   AF-A0A370NAT7-F1
#
_cell.length_a   1.000
_cell.length_b   1.000
_cell.length_c   1.000
_cell.angle_alpha   90.00
_cell.angle_beta   90.00
_cell.angle_gamma   90.00
#
_symmetry.space_group_name_H-M   'P 1'
#
loop_
_entity.id
_entity.type
_entity.pdbx_description
1 polymer ?
#
loop_
_entity_poly.entity_id
_entity_poly.type
_entity_poly.pdbx_seq_one_letter_code
_entity_poly.pdbx_strand_id
1 'polypeptide(L)'
;MPGMSFDLATVDLGSRANHEASYAAKSLTQRVPTLMHGDFALSESSAITEYLDDAFPETLVYPQDRYLRARARQVQAWLRSDLMPIRQERSTEVVFYGSPGAALTPAAVAAVQKLFSAADALLSGDTANLFGTWCIADTDLALMLNRLILNGDPVPTRLVDYAARQWERPSVQRWVELNRPPL
;
A
#
# COMPACT_ATOMS: atom_id res chain seq x y z
N MET A 1 -1.25 3.00 -13.30
CA MET A 1 -1.06 4.25 -14.04
C MET A 1 -0.51 3.91 -15.43
N PRO A 2 -1.23 4.24 -16.51
CA PRO A 2 -0.61 4.34 -17.83
C PRO A 2 0.34 5.55 -17.86
N GLY A 3 1.45 5.46 -18.58
CA GLY A 3 2.05 6.65 -19.22
C GLY A 3 3.32 7.24 -18.63
N MET A 4 3.57 7.20 -17.32
CA MET A 4 4.80 7.81 -16.79
C MET A 4 5.98 6.84 -16.90
N SER A 5 6.95 7.18 -17.73
CA SER A 5 8.25 6.49 -17.76
C SER A 5 9.03 6.83 -16.49
N PHE A 6 9.55 5.81 -15.82
CA PHE A 6 10.45 5.98 -14.69
C PHE A 6 11.51 4.89 -14.72
N ASP A 7 12.68 5.20 -14.18
CA ASP A 7 13.72 4.21 -13.92
C ASP A 7 13.55 3.65 -12.50
N LEU A 8 13.64 2.33 -12.36
CA LEU A 8 13.58 1.65 -11.07
C LEU A 8 14.98 1.27 -10.61
N ALA A 9 15.39 1.78 -9.44
CA ALA A 9 16.59 1.35 -8.74
C ALA A 9 16.20 0.61 -7.45
N THR A 10 16.88 -0.49 -7.16
CA THR A 10 16.70 -1.27 -5.92
C THR A 10 17.75 -0.88 -4.89
N VAL A 11 17.37 -0.96 -3.61
CA VAL A 11 18.25 -0.73 -2.46
C VAL A 11 18.10 -1.93 -1.54
N ASP A 12 19.21 -2.59 -1.23
CA ASP A 12 19.21 -3.76 -0.35
C ASP A 12 19.11 -3.34 1.12
N LEU A 13 17.92 -3.55 1.69
CA LEU A 13 17.65 -3.24 3.10
C LEU A 13 18.29 -4.26 4.06
N GLY A 14 18.59 -5.48 3.59
CA GLY A 14 19.23 -6.53 4.39
C GLY A 14 20.68 -6.18 4.73
N SER A 15 21.41 -5.61 3.77
CA SER A 15 22.75 -5.03 3.99
C SER A 15 22.74 -3.61 4.58
N ARG A 16 21.54 -3.05 4.83
CA ARG A 16 21.34 -1.66 5.31
C ARG A 16 21.87 -0.60 4.33
N ALA A 17 21.84 -0.88 3.03
CA ALA A 17 22.31 0.03 1.98
C ALA A 17 21.54 1.38 1.97
N ASN A 18 20.32 1.41 2.51
CA ASN A 18 19.56 2.65 2.71
C ASN A 18 20.19 3.62 3.73
N HIS A 19 21.18 3.19 4.51
CA HIS A 19 21.95 4.04 5.43
C HIS A 19 23.29 4.47 4.84
N GLU A 20 23.69 3.95 3.68
CA GLU A 20 24.93 4.37 3.01
C GLU A 20 24.83 5.83 2.56
N ALA A 21 25.96 6.53 2.60
CA ALA A 21 26.04 7.96 2.29
C ALA A 21 25.45 8.31 0.90
N SER A 22 25.60 7.41 -0.08
CA SER A 22 25.10 7.58 -1.45
C SER A 22 23.56 7.63 -1.54
N TYR A 23 22.86 6.87 -0.69
CA TYR A 23 21.40 6.87 -0.62
C TYR A 23 20.89 7.90 0.38
N ALA A 24 21.53 8.00 1.56
CA ALA A 24 21.15 8.94 2.61
C ALA A 24 21.27 10.42 2.17
N ALA A 25 22.17 10.73 1.22
CA ALA A 25 22.24 12.04 0.60
C ALA A 25 21.01 12.42 -0.25
N LYS A 26 20.24 11.42 -0.71
CA LYS A 26 19.03 11.60 -1.54
C LYS A 26 17.75 11.44 -0.73
N SER A 27 17.72 10.52 0.23
CA SER A 27 16.54 10.21 1.04
C SER A 27 16.69 10.75 2.46
N LEU A 28 15.99 11.86 2.76
CA LEU A 28 16.03 12.50 4.09
C LEU A 28 15.68 11.55 5.23
N THR A 29 14.75 10.62 4.99
CA THR A 29 14.29 9.66 6.01
C THR A 29 15.00 8.31 5.93
N GLN A 30 15.97 8.15 5.01
CA GLN A 30 16.74 6.90 4.80
C GLN A 30 15.82 5.67 4.61
N ARG A 31 14.66 5.86 3.99
CA ARG A 31 13.66 4.81 3.76
C ARG A 31 13.29 4.72 2.29
N VAL A 32 12.84 3.54 1.89
CA VAL A 32 12.17 3.32 0.60
C VAL A 32 10.65 3.40 0.79
N PRO A 33 9.89 3.84 -0.23
CA PRO A 33 10.38 4.41 -1.49
C PRO A 33 10.92 5.84 -1.34
N THR A 34 11.82 6.23 -2.24
CA THR A 34 12.24 7.62 -2.49
C THR A 34 12.12 7.90 -3.98
N LEU A 35 11.39 8.95 -4.35
CA LEU A 35 11.24 9.44 -5.71
C LEU A 35 12.32 10.48 -6.00
N MET A 36 12.95 10.37 -7.17
CA MET A 36 13.76 11.43 -7.76
C MET A 36 13.02 12.02 -8.97
N HIS A 37 12.86 13.33 -9.03
CA HIS A 37 12.32 14.05 -10.18
C HIS A 37 13.23 15.24 -10.49
N GLY A 38 14.14 15.07 -11.46
CA GLY A 38 15.27 15.99 -11.65
C GLY A 38 16.15 16.04 -10.41
N ASP A 39 16.42 17.25 -9.91
CA ASP A 39 17.20 17.48 -8.69
C ASP A 39 16.35 17.40 -7.40
N PHE A 40 15.03 17.19 -7.53
CA PHE A 40 14.14 17.06 -6.39
C PHE A 40 14.05 15.61 -5.91
N ALA A 41 14.20 15.41 -4.60
CA ALA A 41 14.06 14.13 -3.94
C ALA A 41 12.95 14.16 -2.89
N LEU A 42 12.11 13.12 -2.87
CA LEU A 42 10.99 13.00 -1.94
C LEU A 42 10.85 11.56 -1.43
N SER A 43 10.88 11.38 -0.11
CA SER A 43 10.55 10.12 0.55
C SER A 43 9.12 10.15 1.10
N GLU A 44 8.66 9.03 1.66
CA GLU A 44 7.27 8.79 2.14
C GLU A 44 6.25 8.54 1.03
N SER A 45 5.71 7.32 0.95
CA SER A 45 4.85 6.90 -0.17
C SER A 45 3.56 7.74 -0.33
N SER A 46 2.95 8.21 0.76
CA SER A 46 1.78 9.09 0.66
C SER A 46 2.16 10.49 0.18
N ALA A 47 3.30 11.03 0.61
CA ALA A 47 3.79 12.33 0.12
C ALA A 47 4.16 12.25 -1.36
N ILE A 48 4.82 11.16 -1.78
CA ILE A 48 5.15 10.90 -3.18
C ILE A 48 3.87 10.84 -4.03
N THR A 49 2.84 10.11 -3.60
CA THR A 49 1.60 10.00 -4.39
C THR A 49 0.81 11.31 -4.42
N GLU A 50 0.80 12.12 -3.35
CA GLU A 50 0.23 13.48 -3.37
C GLU A 50 1.00 14.39 -4.33
N TYR A 51 2.33 14.35 -4.29
CA TYR A 51 3.18 15.11 -5.21
C TYR A 51 2.92 14.73 -6.67
N LEU A 52 2.81 13.43 -6.97
CA LEU A 52 2.51 12.96 -8.32
C LEU A 52 1.10 13.36 -8.78
N ASP A 53 0.10 13.35 -7.88
CA ASP A 53 -1.27 13.81 -8.20
C ASP A 53 -1.32 15.31 -8.52
N ASP A 54 -0.48 16.12 -7.86
CA ASP A 54 -0.37 17.57 -8.09
C ASP A 54 0.46 17.90 -9.35
N ALA A 55 1.61 17.25 -9.52
CA ALA A 55 2.53 17.51 -10.62
C ALA A 55 2.04 16.99 -11.97
N PHE A 56 1.14 15.99 -11.98
CA PHE A 56 0.67 15.29 -13.19
C PHE A 56 -0.86 15.17 -13.19
N PRO A 57 -1.58 16.29 -13.41
CA PRO A 57 -3.03 16.36 -13.28
C PRO A 57 -3.80 15.48 -14.30
N GLU A 58 -3.14 15.00 -15.35
CA GLU A 58 -3.70 14.05 -16.31
C GLU A 58 -3.87 12.62 -15.74
N THR A 59 -3.20 12.30 -14.63
CA THR A 59 -3.23 10.97 -14.01
C THR A 59 -3.56 11.06 -12.52
N LEU A 60 -4.76 11.54 -12.21
CA LEU A 60 -5.23 11.64 -10.83
C LEU A 60 -5.39 10.27 -10.16
N VAL A 61 -4.93 10.18 -8.91
CA VAL A 61 -5.04 9.00 -8.05
C VAL A 61 -5.77 9.30 -6.74
N TYR A 62 -6.09 10.57 -6.48
CA TYR A 62 -6.97 10.98 -5.40
C TYR A 62 -8.33 11.46 -5.92
N PRO A 63 -9.42 11.31 -5.13
CA PRO A 63 -10.69 11.94 -5.45
C PRO A 63 -10.56 13.46 -5.62
N GLN A 64 -11.35 14.04 -6.52
CA GLN A 64 -11.42 15.50 -6.68
C GLN A 64 -12.31 16.16 -5.61
N ASP A 65 -13.35 15.46 -5.14
CA ASP A 65 -14.16 15.94 -4.03
C ASP A 65 -13.30 16.06 -2.76
N ARG A 66 -13.39 17.21 -2.10
CA ARG A 66 -12.55 17.54 -0.94
C ARG A 66 -12.77 16.61 0.25
N TYR A 67 -13.99 16.13 0.46
CA TYR A 67 -14.31 15.26 1.59
C TYR A 67 -13.86 13.83 1.33
N LEU A 68 -14.06 13.33 0.11
CA LEU A 68 -13.57 12.02 -0.32
C LEU A 68 -12.03 12.00 -0.33
N ARG A 69 -11.37 13.07 -0.80
CA ARG A 69 -9.91 13.22 -0.72
C ARG A 69 -9.41 13.20 0.73
N ALA A 70 -10.09 13.91 1.63
CA ALA A 70 -9.76 13.86 3.06
C ALA A 70 -9.93 12.45 3.65
N ARG A 71 -10.96 11.70 3.23
CA ARG A 71 -11.17 10.32 3.66
C ARG A 71 -10.12 9.37 3.09
N ALA A 72 -9.70 9.54 1.85
CA ALA A 72 -8.59 8.78 1.25
C ALA A 72 -7.29 8.98 2.07
N ARG A 73 -6.96 10.23 2.38
CA ARG A 73 -5.81 10.58 3.25
C ARG A 73 -5.92 9.96 4.64
N GLN A 74 -7.12 9.98 5.23
CA GLN A 74 -7.38 9.32 6.52
C GLN A 74 -7.04 7.83 6.44
N VAL A 75 -7.54 7.12 5.42
CA VAL A 75 -7.27 5.69 5.24
C VAL A 75 -5.77 5.43 5.09
N GLN A 76 -5.10 6.19 4.23
CA GLN A 76 -3.66 6.01 4.00
C GLN A 76 -2.80 6.27 5.24
N ALA A 77 -3.10 7.32 5.99
CA ALA A 77 -2.40 7.63 7.23
C ALA A 77 -2.64 6.55 8.28
N TRP A 78 -3.91 6.13 8.45
CA TRP A 78 -4.29 5.09 9.39
C TRP A 78 -3.57 3.76 9.11
N LEU A 79 -3.57 3.28 7.87
CA LEU A 79 -2.90 2.02 7.50
C LEU A 79 -1.37 2.06 7.73
N ARG A 80 -0.75 3.26 7.72
CA ARG A 80 0.69 3.46 7.93
C ARG A 80 1.08 3.61 9.40
N SER A 81 0.19 4.15 10.24
CA SER A 81 0.47 4.45 11.65
C SER A 81 -0.18 3.48 12.64
N ASP A 82 -1.08 2.61 12.19
CA ASP A 82 -1.81 1.65 13.01
C ASP A 82 -1.62 0.22 12.48
N LEU A 83 -2.33 -0.75 13.06
CA LEU A 83 -2.38 -2.15 12.64
C LEU A 83 -1.00 -2.83 12.62
N MET A 84 -0.08 -2.34 13.45
CA MET A 84 1.29 -2.86 13.52
C MET A 84 1.36 -4.38 13.77
N PRO A 85 0.52 -4.98 14.64
CA PRO A 85 0.51 -6.43 14.82
C PRO A 85 0.25 -7.19 13.51
N ILE A 86 -0.69 -6.74 12.66
CA ILE A 86 -0.90 -7.34 11.33
C ILE A 86 0.35 -7.17 10.47
N ARG A 87 0.94 -5.97 10.45
CA ARG A 87 2.11 -5.68 9.60
C ARG A 87 3.35 -6.49 10.00
N GLN A 88 3.48 -6.83 11.27
CA GLN A 88 4.57 -7.66 11.81
C GLN A 88 4.31 -9.15 11.57
N GLU A 89 3.13 -9.64 11.95
CA GLU A 89 2.80 -11.07 11.91
C GLU A 89 2.36 -11.55 10.51
N ARG A 90 2.01 -10.60 9.63
CA ARG A 90 1.70 -10.80 8.22
C ARG A 90 2.46 -9.79 7.39
N SER A 91 3.78 -9.93 7.39
CA SER A 91 4.68 -9.07 6.61
C SER A 91 4.34 -9.11 5.11
N THR A 92 4.92 -8.22 4.32
CA THR A 92 4.74 -8.27 2.86
C THR A 92 5.39 -9.52 2.25
N GLU A 93 6.18 -10.28 3.00
CA GLU A 93 6.73 -11.55 2.52
C GLU A 93 5.64 -12.63 2.38
N VAL A 94 4.58 -12.57 3.18
CA VAL A 94 3.38 -13.38 2.95
C VAL A 94 2.82 -13.12 1.55
N VAL A 95 2.72 -11.82 1.20
CA VAL A 95 2.08 -11.37 -0.04
C VAL A 95 2.96 -11.65 -1.27
N PHE A 96 4.28 -11.42 -1.17
CA PHE A 96 5.18 -11.44 -2.33
C PHE A 96 6.11 -12.65 -2.41
N TYR A 97 6.31 -13.38 -1.32
CA TYR A 97 7.13 -14.58 -1.27
C TYR A 97 6.36 -15.82 -0.82
N GLY A 98 5.09 -15.68 -0.42
CA GLY A 98 4.27 -16.79 0.05
C GLY A 98 4.76 -17.39 1.37
N SER A 99 5.50 -16.62 2.19
CA SER A 99 6.00 -17.06 3.49
C SER A 99 4.87 -17.05 4.52
N PRO A 100 4.31 -18.20 4.93
CA PRO A 100 3.16 -18.22 5.82
C PRO A 100 3.53 -17.74 7.22
N GLY A 101 2.67 -16.91 7.81
CA GLY A 101 2.75 -16.49 9.20
C GLY A 101 2.21 -17.57 10.15
N ALA A 102 2.69 -17.53 11.40
CA ALA A 102 2.15 -18.35 12.49
C ALA A 102 0.72 -17.93 12.87
N ALA A 103 0.11 -18.65 13.81
CA ALA A 103 -1.19 -18.26 14.38
C ALA A 103 -1.11 -16.82 14.95
N LEU A 104 -2.15 -16.03 14.69
CA LEU A 104 -2.22 -14.63 15.13
C LEU A 104 -2.22 -14.52 16.65
N THR A 105 -1.46 -13.55 17.17
CA THR A 105 -1.55 -13.18 18.58
C THR A 105 -2.89 -12.49 18.90
N PRO A 106 -3.30 -12.42 20.18
CA PRO A 106 -4.50 -11.67 20.56
C PRO A 106 -4.48 -10.20 20.11
N ALA A 107 -3.30 -9.57 20.10
CA ALA A 107 -3.14 -8.20 19.61
C ALA A 107 -3.40 -8.09 18.10
N ALA A 108 -2.91 -9.06 17.32
CA ALA A 108 -3.20 -9.11 15.90
C ALA A 108 -4.66 -9.44 15.60
N VAL A 109 -5.29 -10.34 16.35
CA VAL A 109 -6.74 -10.61 16.23
C VAL A 109 -7.56 -9.33 16.48
N ALA A 110 -7.23 -8.54 17.50
CA ALA A 110 -7.90 -7.26 17.76
C ALA A 110 -7.68 -6.25 16.62
N ALA A 111 -6.47 -6.17 16.07
CA ALA A 111 -6.17 -5.33 14.91
C ALA A 111 -6.96 -5.78 13.66
N VAL A 112 -7.11 -7.09 13.44
CA VAL A 112 -7.90 -7.66 12.34
C VAL A 112 -9.37 -7.27 12.47
N GLN A 113 -9.96 -7.40 13.67
CA GLN A 113 -11.34 -6.97 13.92
C GLN A 113 -11.54 -5.48 13.64
N LYS A 114 -10.58 -4.65 14.03
CA LYS A 114 -10.59 -3.21 13.72
C LYS A 114 -10.51 -2.94 12.22
N LEU A 115 -9.62 -3.64 11.51
CA LEU A 115 -9.48 -3.53 10.05
C LEU A 115 -10.80 -3.87 9.35
N PHE A 116 -11.41 -5.01 9.68
CA PHE A 116 -12.68 -5.44 9.06
C PHE A 116 -13.80 -4.45 9.33
N SER A 117 -13.98 -4.04 10.59
CA SER A 117 -15.03 -3.09 10.97
C SER A 117 -14.91 -1.76 10.21
N ALA A 118 -13.69 -1.25 10.06
CA ALA A 118 -13.44 -0.02 9.31
C ALA A 118 -13.63 -0.22 7.79
N ALA A 119 -13.15 -1.33 7.23
CA ALA A 119 -13.30 -1.64 5.81
C ALA A 119 -14.77 -1.79 5.42
N ASP A 120 -15.57 -2.50 6.22
CA ASP A 120 -17.01 -2.68 5.98
C ASP A 120 -17.75 -1.34 6.03
N ALA A 121 -17.42 -0.47 6.99
CA ALA A 121 -18.02 0.86 7.08
C ALA A 121 -17.67 1.74 5.86
N LEU A 122 -16.40 1.70 5.43
CA LEU A 122 -15.93 2.46 4.27
C LEU A 122 -16.52 1.95 2.95
N LEU A 123 -16.73 0.64 2.84
CA LEU A 123 -17.33 0.00 1.66
C LEU A 123 -18.85 -0.07 1.73
N SER A 124 -19.52 0.72 2.58
CA SER A 124 -20.98 0.68 2.68
C SER A 124 -21.67 0.96 1.33
N GLY A 125 -22.76 0.24 1.06
CA GLY A 125 -23.57 0.40 -0.16
C GLY A 125 -22.94 -0.19 -1.42
N ASP A 126 -22.78 -1.52 -1.47
CA ASP A 126 -22.36 -2.35 -2.63
C ASP A 126 -21.44 -1.70 -3.68
N THR A 127 -20.47 -0.90 -3.22
CA THR A 127 -19.56 -0.17 -4.09
C THR A 127 -18.32 -1.02 -4.39
N ALA A 128 -17.85 -0.96 -5.63
CA ALA A 128 -16.65 -1.68 -6.05
C ALA A 128 -15.34 -1.04 -5.53
N ASN A 129 -15.38 0.24 -5.19
CA ASN A 129 -14.26 1.06 -4.70
C ASN A 129 -14.72 1.89 -3.50
N LEU A 130 -13.79 2.27 -2.62
CA LEU A 130 -14.05 3.00 -1.37
C LEU A 130 -14.91 4.26 -1.55
N PHE A 131 -14.73 4.99 -2.65
CA PHE A 131 -15.40 6.27 -2.90
C PHE A 131 -16.12 6.30 -4.24
N GLY A 132 -16.66 5.15 -4.67
CA GLY A 132 -17.36 4.96 -5.94
C GLY A 132 -16.40 4.76 -7.12
N THR A 133 -15.47 5.70 -7.31
CA THR A 133 -14.36 5.58 -8.27
C THR A 133 -13.09 5.13 -7.56
N TRP A 134 -12.22 4.41 -8.27
CA TRP A 134 -10.91 4.00 -7.76
C TRP A 134 -10.06 5.22 -7.34
N CYS A 135 -9.37 5.08 -6.21
CA CYS A 135 -8.30 5.94 -5.78
C CYS A 135 -7.15 5.13 -5.18
N ILE A 136 -6.01 5.76 -4.91
CA ILE A 136 -4.82 5.07 -4.38
C ILE A 136 -5.06 4.41 -3.02
N ALA A 137 -6.00 4.92 -2.22
CA ALA A 137 -6.38 4.31 -0.95
C ALA A 137 -7.00 2.92 -1.12
N ASP A 138 -7.62 2.62 -2.28
CA ASP A 138 -8.14 1.30 -2.56
C ASP A 138 -7.03 0.25 -2.62
N THR A 139 -5.92 0.60 -3.28
CA THR A 139 -4.73 -0.27 -3.37
C THR A 139 -4.05 -0.45 -2.01
N ASP A 140 -3.93 0.63 -1.22
CA ASP A 140 -3.35 0.55 0.13
C ASP A 140 -4.18 -0.37 1.04
N LEU A 141 -5.52 -0.27 0.99
CA LEU A 141 -6.41 -1.13 1.78
C LEU A 141 -6.38 -2.58 1.28
N ALA A 142 -6.42 -2.80 -0.03
CA ALA A 142 -6.35 -4.13 -0.62
C ALA A 142 -5.05 -4.86 -0.25
N LEU A 143 -3.92 -4.17 -0.25
CA LEU A 143 -2.65 -4.73 0.24
C LEU A 143 -2.73 -5.15 1.71
N MET A 144 -3.36 -4.33 2.58
CA MET A 144 -3.52 -4.68 3.99
C MET A 144 -4.42 -5.91 4.18
N LEU A 145 -5.50 -6.02 3.40
CA LEU A 145 -6.37 -7.21 3.40
C LEU A 145 -5.64 -8.45 2.86
N ASN A 146 -4.86 -8.30 1.80
CA ASN A 146 -4.12 -9.41 1.19
C ASN A 146 -3.05 -10.02 2.09
N ARG A 147 -2.56 -9.29 3.09
CA ARG A 147 -1.71 -9.87 4.16
C ARG A 147 -2.39 -11.03 4.89
N LEU A 148 -3.71 -10.97 5.04
CA LEU A 148 -4.52 -12.00 5.69
C LEU A 148 -5.00 -13.04 4.67
N ILE A 149 -5.55 -12.56 3.54
CA ILE A 149 -6.13 -13.42 2.50
C ILE A 149 -5.08 -14.39 1.93
N LEU A 150 -3.91 -13.88 1.56
CA LEU A 150 -2.86 -14.70 0.95
C LEU A 150 -2.13 -15.58 1.98
N ASN A 151 -2.28 -15.29 3.26
CA ASN A 151 -1.87 -16.21 4.33
C ASN A 151 -2.82 -17.39 4.50
N GLY A 152 -4.08 -17.25 4.04
CA GLY A 152 -5.16 -18.19 4.31
C GLY A 152 -5.93 -17.92 5.62
N ASP A 153 -5.80 -16.73 6.20
CA ASP A 153 -6.59 -16.35 7.37
C ASP A 153 -8.07 -16.15 6.99
N PRO A 154 -9.02 -16.37 7.91
CA PRO A 154 -10.44 -16.11 7.64
C PRO A 154 -10.70 -14.62 7.45
N VAL A 155 -11.22 -14.25 6.28
CA VAL A 155 -11.60 -12.89 5.91
C VAL A 155 -13.05 -12.90 5.38
N PRO A 156 -13.91 -11.93 5.74
CA PRO A 156 -15.27 -11.85 5.20
C PRO A 156 -15.28 -11.84 3.67
N THR A 157 -16.15 -12.64 3.03
CA THR A 157 -16.21 -12.80 1.57
C THR A 157 -16.25 -11.49 0.81
N ARG A 158 -17.05 -10.51 1.27
CA ARG A 158 -17.13 -9.17 0.67
C ARG A 158 -15.76 -8.48 0.59
N LEU A 159 -14.95 -8.59 1.64
CA LEU A 159 -13.62 -7.99 1.70
C LEU A 159 -12.60 -8.77 0.85
N VAL A 160 -12.78 -10.09 0.71
CA VAL A 160 -12.00 -10.92 -0.23
C VAL A 160 -12.29 -10.48 -1.67
N ASP A 161 -13.56 -10.37 -2.04
CA ASP A 161 -13.99 -9.97 -3.38
C ASP A 161 -13.52 -8.55 -3.74
N TYR A 162 -13.63 -7.63 -2.77
CA TYR A 162 -13.09 -6.28 -2.91
C TYR A 162 -11.57 -6.31 -3.13
N ALA A 163 -10.82 -7.01 -2.28
CA ALA A 163 -9.36 -7.05 -2.38
C ALA A 163 -8.90 -7.69 -3.70
N ALA A 164 -9.56 -8.78 -4.14
CA ALA A 164 -9.29 -9.44 -5.42
C ALA A 164 -9.47 -8.48 -6.60
N ARG A 165 -10.60 -7.77 -6.67
CA ARG A 165 -10.85 -6.76 -7.72
C ARG A 165 -9.80 -5.66 -7.73
N GLN A 166 -9.42 -5.14 -6.57
CA GLN A 166 -8.40 -4.11 -6.49
C GLN A 166 -7.01 -4.65 -6.89
N TRP A 167 -6.75 -5.93 -6.65
CA TRP A 167 -5.52 -6.59 -7.02
C TRP A 167 -5.38 -6.79 -8.53
N GLU A 168 -6.48 -7.03 -9.25
CA GLU A 168 -6.51 -7.20 -10.72
C GLU A 168 -6.12 -5.95 -11.51
N ARG A 169 -6.04 -4.78 -10.86
CA ARG A 169 -5.71 -3.53 -11.54
C ARG A 169 -4.37 -3.65 -12.30
N PRO A 170 -4.28 -3.26 -13.59
CA PRO A 170 -3.08 -3.51 -14.41
C PRO A 170 -1.77 -2.93 -13.88
N SER A 171 -1.81 -1.85 -13.08
CA SER A 171 -0.61 -1.34 -12.41
C SER A 171 -0.20 -2.12 -11.16
N VAL A 172 -1.17 -2.72 -10.46
CA VAL A 172 -0.89 -3.61 -9.34
C VAL A 172 -0.31 -4.92 -9.88
N GLN A 173 -0.93 -5.50 -10.93
CA GLN A 173 -0.41 -6.71 -11.56
C GLN A 173 1.02 -6.53 -12.09
N ARG A 174 1.31 -5.44 -12.82
CA ARG A 174 2.70 -5.13 -13.24
C ARG A 174 3.69 -5.09 -12.08
N TRP A 175 3.27 -4.59 -10.91
CA TRP A 175 4.12 -4.59 -9.71
C TRP A 175 4.25 -5.97 -9.08
N VAL A 176 3.16 -6.74 -9.01
CA VAL A 176 3.14 -8.13 -8.54
C VAL A 176 4.04 -9.02 -9.42
N GLU A 177 4.07 -8.78 -10.72
CA GLU A 177 4.87 -9.55 -11.70
C GLU A 177 6.36 -9.15 -11.73
N LEU A 178 6.78 -8.10 -11.02
CA LEU A 178 8.20 -7.73 -10.95
C LEU A 178 9.04 -8.89 -10.38
N ASN A 179 10.15 -9.19 -11.03
CA ASN A 179 11.14 -10.11 -10.49
C ASN A 179 11.68 -9.58 -9.16
N ARG A 180 11.58 -10.41 -8.12
CA ARG A 180 12.04 -10.08 -6.77
C ARG A 180 13.30 -10.89 -6.44
N PRO A 181 14.26 -10.31 -5.69
CA PRO A 181 15.40 -11.08 -5.18
C PRO A 181 14.91 -12.16 -4.21
N PRO A 182 15.63 -13.28 -4.07
CA PRO A 182 15.31 -14.29 -3.06
C PRO A 182 15.42 -13.70 -1.64
N LEU A 183 14.69 -14.32 -0.70
CA LEU A 183 14.80 -14.06 0.75
C LEU A 183 16.12 -14.55 1.32
#